data_AF-A0A2D8R8P1-F1
#
_entry.id   AF-A0A2D8R8P1-F1
#
_cell.length_a   1.000
_cell.length_b   1.000
_cell.length_c   1.000
_cell.angle_alpha   90.00
_cell.angle_beta   90.00
_cell.angle_gamma   90.00
#
_symmetry.space_group_name_H-M   'P 1'
#
loop_
_entity.id
_entity.type
_entity.pdbx_description
1 polymer ?
#
loop_
_entity_poly.entity_id
_entity_poly.type
_entity_poly.pdbx_seq_one_letter_code
_entity_poly.pdbx_strand_id
1 'polypeptide(L)'
;MFRPTNLKKAWALLLSVVISLPALAANSVSRGDVTWYFSTNAETGVYANGDPWVIGPVVVQKITPGARYNGSASINGSMINPDIDRKHGLDSRLRFNEYEDSLNVGKRLPLTLKAGDTLLTAISNFAPAAGDDPQLEQLQILTVVSSKPQAGAFRPPYIGRRGNTNWNKNNLDFSVLRSLPKPSANASIPDLQNLERQFDYPWIVKSDSWTNRYFRASSNHPWRDGSRAGNYGREIAHMVSDAVLSLQLDYSIQDKEKLLISLVQAGIDIYGAAKYGGADFHADGGHNIGNKLPLLLAGAVLNDTALLDYANKEKAFIFQEDQQTFYVDKNAVILTQGRSWNPDSRDVSSSVVSTYSTSDIGLAEWGIRHKNEPERDNKHWDAQYRHVASPAMIGHALAAQLMGLEDEWNWKPFFDYADRYYGKQKAYSSDAVNAIQSFVKAMWESYRFNKPDNGTEGTTDSPPLPPANITISQDPT
;
A
#
# COMPACT_ATOMS: atom_id res chain seq x y z
N MET A 1 4.92 -14.82 64.75
CA MET A 1 5.88 -13.69 64.80
C MET A 1 7.11 -14.07 64.00
N PHE A 2 7.12 -13.94 62.67
CA PHE A 2 8.35 -13.90 61.85
C PHE A 2 8.01 -13.21 60.52
N ARG A 3 8.78 -12.16 60.21
CA ARG A 3 8.65 -11.27 59.06
C ARG A 3 9.15 -11.95 57.78
N PRO A 4 8.57 -11.69 56.60
CA PRO A 4 9.26 -11.93 55.35
C PRO A 4 10.14 -10.72 54.98
N THR A 5 11.40 -10.99 54.67
CA THR A 5 12.40 -10.04 54.21
C THR A 5 12.27 -9.74 52.72
N ASN A 6 12.54 -8.48 52.40
CA ASN A 6 12.49 -7.82 51.09
C ASN A 6 13.26 -8.56 49.97
N LEU A 7 12.58 -8.88 48.86
CA LEU A 7 13.23 -9.01 47.55
C LEU A 7 13.05 -7.71 46.77
N LYS A 8 14.15 -6.99 46.57
CA LYS A 8 14.25 -5.85 45.65
C LYS A 8 14.16 -6.38 44.21
N LYS A 9 13.14 -5.96 43.46
CA LYS A 9 13.06 -6.14 42.01
C LYS A 9 14.00 -5.14 41.34
N ALA A 10 15.06 -5.64 40.70
CA ALA A 10 15.87 -4.85 39.79
C ALA A 10 15.13 -4.71 38.46
N TRP A 11 14.86 -3.48 38.05
CA TRP A 11 14.35 -3.15 36.73
C TRP A 11 15.54 -3.07 35.77
N ALA A 12 15.59 -3.97 34.78
CA ALA A 12 16.52 -3.84 33.67
C ALA A 12 15.89 -2.90 32.63
N LEU A 13 16.42 -1.68 32.55
CA LEU A 13 16.16 -0.76 31.46
C LEU A 13 16.90 -1.30 30.22
N LEU A 14 16.17 -1.87 29.26
CA LEU A 14 16.70 -2.19 27.93
C LEU A 14 16.73 -0.89 27.13
N LEU A 15 17.89 -0.23 27.13
CA LEU A 15 18.17 0.88 26.23
C LEU A 15 18.33 0.30 24.83
N SER A 16 17.37 0.55 23.95
CA SER A 16 17.46 0.27 22.52
C SER A 16 18.49 1.22 21.90
N VAL A 17 19.78 0.84 21.94
CA VAL A 17 20.81 1.54 21.17
C VAL A 17 20.60 1.20 19.71
N VAL A 18 20.06 2.15 18.95
CA VAL A 18 20.11 2.12 17.48
C VAL A 18 21.58 2.26 17.09
N ILE A 19 22.26 1.14 16.90
CA ILE A 19 23.62 1.12 16.34
C ILE A 19 23.47 1.51 14.86
N SER A 20 23.77 2.77 14.54
CA SER A 20 24.06 3.14 13.16
C SER A 20 25.31 2.36 12.75
N LEU A 21 25.14 1.30 11.97
CA LEU A 21 26.28 0.57 11.43
C LEU A 21 27.11 1.58 10.60
N PRO A 22 28.39 1.81 10.91
CA PRO A 22 29.23 2.67 10.10
C PRO A 22 29.30 2.08 8.69
N ALA A 23 29.50 2.95 7.70
CA ALA A 23 29.79 2.48 6.37
C ALA A 23 31.11 1.71 6.43
N LEU A 24 31.06 0.41 6.18
CA LEU A 24 32.23 -0.46 6.25
C LEU A 24 32.61 -0.84 4.83
N ALA A 25 33.91 -0.82 4.54
CA ALA A 25 34.41 -1.46 3.35
C ALA A 25 34.14 -2.97 3.49
N ALA A 26 33.24 -3.51 2.68
CA ALA A 26 32.82 -4.90 2.72
C ALA A 26 32.89 -5.51 1.31
N ASN A 27 33.10 -6.82 1.24
CA ASN A 27 33.05 -7.57 -0.01
C ASN A 27 31.65 -8.12 -0.31
N SER A 28 30.65 -7.82 0.52
CA SER A 28 29.25 -8.15 0.27
C SER A 28 28.30 -7.26 1.07
N VAL A 29 27.03 -7.29 0.69
CA VAL A 29 25.90 -6.70 1.43
C VAL A 29 24.67 -7.58 1.27
N SER A 30 23.78 -7.57 2.26
CA SER A 30 22.58 -8.42 2.30
C SER A 30 21.32 -7.63 2.63
N ARG A 31 20.18 -8.12 2.15
CA ARG A 31 18.83 -7.68 2.54
C ARG A 31 17.91 -8.89 2.44
N GLY A 32 17.16 -9.18 3.51
CA GLY A 32 16.43 -10.45 3.62
C GLY A 32 17.37 -11.62 3.36
N ASP A 33 16.94 -12.55 2.51
CA ASP A 33 17.73 -13.74 2.15
C ASP A 33 18.61 -13.53 0.89
N VAL A 34 18.69 -12.30 0.37
CA VAL A 34 19.55 -11.94 -0.76
C VAL A 34 20.88 -11.39 -0.27
N THR A 35 21.98 -11.88 -0.83
CA THR A 35 23.33 -11.33 -0.64
C THR A 35 24.02 -11.08 -1.98
N TRP A 36 24.52 -9.86 -2.18
CA TRP A 36 25.37 -9.50 -3.32
C TRP A 36 26.82 -9.45 -2.88
N TYR A 37 27.71 -10.09 -3.64
CA TYR A 37 29.15 -10.13 -3.37
C TYR A 37 29.89 -9.31 -4.42
N PHE A 38 30.81 -8.48 -3.97
CA PHE A 38 31.64 -7.61 -4.80
C PHE A 38 33.03 -8.21 -5.02
N SER A 39 33.64 -7.93 -6.17
CA SER A 39 35.00 -8.42 -6.50
C SER A 39 36.10 -7.79 -5.65
N THR A 40 35.85 -6.60 -5.11
CA THR A 40 36.74 -5.86 -4.20
C THR A 40 35.92 -5.31 -3.04
N ASN A 41 36.59 -4.92 -1.95
CA ASN A 41 35.91 -4.19 -0.89
C ASN A 41 35.31 -2.89 -1.44
N ALA A 42 34.06 -2.63 -1.11
CA ALA A 42 33.36 -1.39 -1.45
C ALA A 42 32.72 -0.83 -0.18
N GLU A 43 32.60 0.49 -0.08
CA GLU A 43 31.88 1.12 1.01
C GLU A 43 30.38 0.87 0.86
N THR A 44 29.78 0.25 1.87
CA THR A 44 28.35 -0.11 1.90
C THR A 44 27.67 0.43 3.14
N GLY A 45 26.33 0.45 3.12
CA GLY A 45 25.52 0.72 4.29
C GLY A 45 24.05 0.47 4.00
N VAL A 46 23.18 0.99 4.88
CA VAL A 46 21.73 0.85 4.76
C VAL A 46 21.03 2.20 4.83
N TYR A 47 19.87 2.29 4.17
CA TYR A 47 18.90 3.38 4.31
C TYR A 47 18.06 3.21 5.59
N ALA A 48 17.21 4.19 5.89
CA ALA A 48 16.36 4.22 7.09
C ALA A 48 15.49 2.97 7.26
N ASN A 49 14.97 2.41 6.16
CA ASN A 49 14.17 1.19 6.15
C ASN A 49 15.00 -0.10 6.11
N GLY A 50 16.34 0.01 6.11
CA GLY A 50 17.26 -1.11 6.07
C GLY A 50 17.63 -1.60 4.66
N ASP A 51 17.14 -0.97 3.59
CA ASP A 51 17.57 -1.31 2.23
C ASP A 51 19.05 -0.95 2.00
N PRO A 52 19.81 -1.77 1.26
CA PRO A 52 21.24 -1.58 1.12
C PRO A 52 21.63 -0.59 0.03
N TRP A 53 22.75 0.09 0.25
CA TRP A 53 23.46 0.84 -0.76
C TRP A 53 24.94 0.47 -0.82
N VAL A 54 25.58 0.73 -1.97
CA VAL A 54 27.01 0.57 -2.19
C VAL A 54 27.56 1.73 -3.02
N ILE A 55 28.74 2.26 -2.67
CA ILE A 55 29.39 3.30 -3.47
C ILE A 55 29.98 2.66 -4.73
N GLY A 56 29.47 3.09 -5.89
CA GLY A 56 29.90 2.62 -7.21
C GLY A 56 31.00 3.46 -7.85
N PRO A 57 31.60 2.97 -8.95
CA PRO A 57 31.28 1.72 -9.62
C PRO A 57 31.72 0.48 -8.82
N VAL A 58 30.93 -0.59 -8.90
CA VAL A 58 31.25 -1.89 -8.29
C VAL A 58 31.01 -3.03 -9.27
N VAL A 59 31.75 -4.12 -9.07
CA VAL A 59 31.56 -5.36 -9.83
C VAL A 59 30.95 -6.40 -8.91
N VAL A 60 29.69 -6.75 -9.16
CA VAL A 60 29.00 -7.86 -8.50
C VAL A 60 29.49 -9.17 -9.11
N GLN A 61 30.20 -9.98 -8.34
CA GLN A 61 30.76 -11.25 -8.81
C GLN A 61 29.87 -12.46 -8.52
N LYS A 62 29.02 -12.36 -7.49
CA LYS A 62 28.13 -13.44 -7.06
C LYS A 62 26.88 -12.85 -6.41
N ILE A 63 25.76 -13.56 -6.56
CA ILE A 63 24.51 -13.29 -5.85
C ILE A 63 24.10 -14.61 -5.17
N THR A 64 23.58 -14.55 -3.95
CA THR A 64 23.03 -15.71 -3.25
C THR A 64 21.64 -15.39 -2.70
N PRO A 65 20.61 -16.21 -3.01
CA PRO A 65 20.63 -17.26 -4.04
C PRO A 65 20.85 -16.67 -5.44
N GLY A 66 21.65 -17.35 -6.27
CA GLY A 66 21.94 -16.90 -7.64
C GLY A 66 20.89 -17.39 -8.63
N ALA A 67 20.82 -16.74 -9.80
CA ALA A 67 20.00 -17.19 -10.91
C ALA A 67 20.39 -18.61 -11.32
N ARG A 68 19.39 -19.49 -11.47
CA ARG A 68 19.62 -20.91 -11.77
C ARG A 68 18.43 -21.53 -12.50
N TYR A 69 18.64 -22.72 -13.04
CA TYR A 69 17.56 -23.53 -13.57
C TYR A 69 16.94 -24.42 -12.48
N ASN A 70 15.61 -24.52 -12.49
CA ASN A 70 14.83 -25.51 -11.76
C ASN A 70 13.99 -26.29 -12.79
N GLY A 71 14.46 -27.46 -13.18
CA GLY A 71 13.99 -28.11 -14.41
C GLY A 71 14.32 -27.23 -15.62
N SER A 72 13.32 -26.94 -16.46
CA SER A 72 13.45 -26.02 -17.60
C SER A 72 13.26 -24.54 -17.24
N ALA A 73 12.78 -24.23 -16.03
CA ALA A 73 12.49 -22.86 -15.63
C ALA A 73 13.74 -22.13 -15.14
N SER A 74 13.92 -20.88 -15.55
CA SER A 74 14.92 -19.97 -14.98
C SER A 74 14.32 -19.24 -13.78
N ILE A 75 14.98 -19.32 -12.63
CA ILE A 75 14.49 -18.78 -11.34
C ILE A 75 15.55 -17.93 -10.65
N ASN A 76 15.17 -17.18 -9.59
CA ASN A 76 16.06 -16.32 -8.81
C ASN A 76 16.82 -15.27 -9.65
N GLY A 77 16.15 -14.71 -10.65
CA GLY A 77 16.74 -13.77 -11.57
C GLY A 77 16.99 -12.39 -10.96
N SER A 78 17.79 -11.59 -11.66
CA SER A 78 18.03 -10.18 -11.29
C SER A 78 17.91 -9.27 -12.50
N MET A 79 17.41 -8.06 -12.29
CA MET A 79 17.25 -7.02 -13.31
C MET A 79 17.94 -5.74 -12.87
N ILE A 80 18.67 -5.12 -13.79
CA ILE A 80 19.24 -3.79 -13.59
C ILE A 80 18.22 -2.73 -14.04
N ASN A 81 17.96 -1.72 -13.21
CA ASN A 81 17.08 -0.58 -13.52
C ASN A 81 15.72 -1.00 -14.12
N PRO A 82 14.89 -1.76 -13.39
CA PRO A 82 13.60 -2.18 -13.90
C PRO A 82 12.70 -0.97 -14.20
N ASP A 83 11.79 -1.15 -15.16
CA ASP A 83 10.78 -0.16 -15.56
C ASP A 83 9.35 -0.69 -15.30
N ILE A 84 8.32 0.11 -15.58
CA ILE A 84 6.92 -0.32 -15.54
C ILE A 84 6.52 -0.94 -16.88
N ASP A 85 6.56 -2.27 -16.94
CA ASP A 85 6.13 -3.09 -18.06
C ASP A 85 5.94 -4.57 -17.65
N ARG A 86 5.49 -5.39 -18.60
CA ARG A 86 5.34 -6.84 -18.38
C ARG A 86 6.62 -7.64 -18.60
N LYS A 87 7.71 -7.01 -19.05
CA LYS A 87 8.95 -7.70 -19.42
C LYS A 87 9.85 -7.86 -18.20
N HIS A 88 10.44 -9.04 -18.02
CA HIS A 88 11.29 -9.27 -16.86
C HIS A 88 12.31 -10.41 -17.01
N GLY A 89 13.36 -10.34 -16.19
CA GLY A 89 14.37 -11.39 -16.03
C GLY A 89 14.26 -12.21 -14.74
N LEU A 90 13.16 -12.11 -13.98
CA LEU A 90 13.08 -12.60 -12.59
C LEU A 90 12.81 -14.11 -12.44
N ASP A 91 11.70 -14.60 -13.00
CA ASP A 91 11.35 -16.03 -12.98
C ASP A 91 10.55 -16.38 -14.24
N SER A 92 10.98 -17.37 -15.02
CA SER A 92 10.35 -17.71 -16.30
C SER A 92 8.98 -18.37 -16.18
N ARG A 93 8.50 -18.62 -14.96
CA ARG A 93 7.18 -19.21 -14.67
C ARG A 93 6.13 -18.16 -14.29
N LEU A 94 6.52 -16.89 -14.19
CA LEU A 94 5.60 -15.82 -13.87
C LEU A 94 4.47 -15.75 -14.90
N ARG A 95 3.25 -16.00 -14.44
CA ARG A 95 2.06 -16.02 -15.29
C ARG A 95 1.74 -14.59 -15.76
N PHE A 96 1.22 -14.49 -16.98
CA PHE A 96 0.73 -13.24 -17.59
C PHE A 96 1.77 -12.13 -17.75
N ASN A 97 3.05 -12.41 -17.49
CA ASN A 97 4.16 -11.48 -17.69
C ASN A 97 5.23 -12.16 -18.57
N GLU A 98 5.95 -11.37 -19.35
CA GLU A 98 6.85 -11.84 -20.39
C GLU A 98 8.27 -12.00 -19.83
N TYR A 99 8.72 -13.25 -19.69
CA TYR A 99 10.10 -13.52 -19.33
C TYR A 99 11.02 -13.31 -20.54
N GLU A 100 12.04 -12.49 -20.36
CA GLU A 100 13.13 -12.30 -21.33
C GLU A 100 14.47 -12.64 -20.69
N ASP A 101 15.15 -13.66 -21.21
CA ASP A 101 16.45 -14.09 -20.66
C ASP A 101 17.52 -12.99 -20.80
N SER A 102 17.40 -12.13 -21.81
CA SER A 102 18.21 -10.92 -22.00
C SER A 102 18.19 -9.99 -20.78
N LEU A 103 17.08 -9.93 -20.03
CA LEU A 103 16.92 -9.06 -18.87
C LEU A 103 17.44 -9.68 -17.57
N ASN A 104 17.72 -10.98 -17.53
CA ASN A 104 18.26 -11.66 -16.35
C ASN A 104 19.77 -11.48 -16.24
N VAL A 105 20.19 -10.33 -15.71
CA VAL A 105 21.62 -10.01 -15.52
C VAL A 105 22.31 -10.91 -14.49
N GLY A 106 21.54 -11.56 -13.61
CA GLY A 106 22.05 -12.52 -12.61
C GLY A 106 22.67 -13.78 -13.23
N LYS A 107 22.33 -14.11 -14.49
CA LYS A 107 22.97 -15.21 -15.25
C LYS A 107 24.29 -14.82 -15.91
N ARG A 108 24.65 -13.53 -15.89
CA ARG A 108 25.80 -12.95 -16.61
C ARG A 108 26.73 -12.20 -15.65
N LEU A 109 27.05 -12.83 -14.52
CA LEU A 109 28.06 -12.32 -13.60
C LEU A 109 29.48 -12.69 -14.11
N PRO A 110 30.51 -11.85 -13.87
CA PRO A 110 30.47 -10.61 -13.09
C PRO A 110 29.75 -9.45 -13.81
N LEU A 111 29.00 -8.65 -13.04
CA LEU A 111 28.23 -7.49 -13.52
C LEU A 111 28.80 -6.19 -12.96
N THR A 112 29.16 -5.25 -13.83
CA THR A 112 29.56 -3.89 -13.39
C THR A 112 28.32 -3.01 -13.24
N LEU A 113 28.14 -2.43 -12.06
CA LEU A 113 27.12 -1.44 -11.76
C LEU A 113 27.77 -0.07 -11.53
N LYS A 114 27.19 0.98 -12.10
CA LYS A 114 27.64 2.37 -11.90
C LYS A 114 26.71 3.11 -10.94
N ALA A 115 27.20 4.21 -10.38
CA ALA A 115 26.35 5.10 -9.58
C ALA A 115 25.06 5.48 -10.33
N GLY A 116 23.94 5.43 -9.64
CA GLY A 116 22.60 5.62 -10.18
C GLY A 116 21.92 4.32 -10.64
N ASP A 117 22.64 3.20 -10.78
CA ASP A 117 22.01 1.91 -11.07
C ASP A 117 21.32 1.33 -9.83
N THR A 118 20.22 0.62 -10.07
CA THR A 118 19.57 -0.26 -9.11
C THR A 118 19.61 -1.69 -9.62
N LEU A 119 19.81 -2.65 -8.72
CA LEU A 119 19.75 -4.07 -9.01
C LEU A 119 18.62 -4.71 -8.21
N LEU A 120 17.54 -5.06 -8.89
CA LEU A 120 16.40 -5.79 -8.35
C LEU A 120 16.70 -7.30 -8.44
N THR A 121 16.74 -7.99 -7.32
CA THR A 121 17.05 -9.42 -7.24
C THR A 121 15.89 -10.18 -6.60
N ALA A 122 15.46 -11.25 -7.26
CA ALA A 122 14.37 -12.10 -6.81
C ALA A 122 14.85 -13.37 -6.10
N ILE A 123 14.06 -13.82 -5.14
CA ILE A 123 14.00 -15.20 -4.68
C ILE A 123 12.66 -15.76 -5.12
N SER A 124 12.68 -16.91 -5.79
CA SER A 124 11.51 -17.59 -6.30
C SER A 124 11.03 -18.67 -5.33
N ASN A 125 9.71 -18.83 -5.21
CA ASN A 125 9.14 -20.07 -4.66
C ASN A 125 9.62 -21.26 -5.50
N PHE A 126 10.12 -22.31 -4.84
CA PHE A 126 10.70 -23.46 -5.54
C PHE A 126 9.62 -24.23 -6.31
N ALA A 127 8.50 -24.53 -5.65
CA ALA A 127 7.34 -25.11 -6.29
C ALA A 127 6.68 -24.11 -7.26
N PRO A 128 6.15 -24.58 -8.41
CA PRO A 128 5.30 -23.75 -9.25
C PRO A 128 4.10 -23.21 -8.45
N ALA A 129 3.75 -21.95 -8.66
CA ALA A 129 2.58 -21.36 -8.04
C ALA A 129 1.28 -22.09 -8.44
N ALA A 130 0.39 -22.31 -7.48
CA ALA A 130 -0.95 -22.84 -7.73
C ALA A 130 -1.93 -21.68 -7.92
N GLY A 131 -2.65 -21.66 -9.03
CA GLY A 131 -3.60 -20.57 -9.32
C GLY A 131 -2.90 -19.20 -9.30
N ASP A 132 -3.42 -18.28 -8.48
CA ASP A 132 -2.91 -16.91 -8.36
C ASP A 132 -1.93 -16.72 -7.21
N ASP A 133 -1.40 -17.80 -6.63
CA ASP A 133 -0.37 -17.70 -5.60
C ASP A 133 0.91 -17.01 -6.17
N PRO A 134 1.68 -16.30 -5.33
CA PRO A 134 2.93 -15.68 -5.76
C PRO A 134 3.96 -16.71 -6.25
N GLN A 135 4.53 -16.49 -7.44
CA GLN A 135 5.69 -17.27 -7.88
C GLN A 135 7.00 -16.76 -7.26
N LEU A 136 7.04 -15.47 -6.92
CA LEU A 136 8.16 -14.84 -6.22
C LEU A 136 7.93 -14.87 -4.71
N GLU A 137 8.98 -15.18 -3.96
CA GLU A 137 8.98 -15.19 -2.51
C GLU A 137 9.46 -13.84 -1.97
N GLN A 138 10.62 -13.37 -2.43
CA GLN A 138 11.21 -12.09 -2.05
C GLN A 138 11.74 -11.32 -3.26
N LEU A 139 11.70 -9.99 -3.17
CA LEU A 139 12.36 -9.06 -4.08
C LEU A 139 13.15 -8.04 -3.27
N GLN A 140 14.42 -7.88 -3.57
CA GLN A 140 15.31 -6.97 -2.85
C GLN A 140 16.05 -6.05 -3.81
N ILE A 141 16.37 -4.84 -3.36
CA ILE A 141 16.98 -3.80 -4.17
C ILE A 141 18.36 -3.46 -3.60
N LEU A 142 19.39 -3.54 -4.44
CA LEU A 142 20.68 -2.89 -4.18
C LEU A 142 20.74 -1.57 -4.93
N THR A 143 20.97 -0.47 -4.21
CA THR A 143 21.14 0.87 -4.81
C THR A 143 22.61 1.22 -4.93
N VAL A 144 23.07 1.62 -6.12
CA VAL A 144 24.46 2.05 -6.32
C VAL A 144 24.53 3.57 -6.31
N VAL A 145 25.36 4.12 -5.42
CA VAL A 145 25.44 5.56 -5.13
C VAL A 145 26.81 6.12 -5.49
N SER A 146 26.91 7.42 -5.76
CA SER A 146 28.21 8.08 -6.02
C SER A 146 28.92 8.56 -4.76
N SER A 147 28.18 8.67 -3.65
CA SER A 147 28.68 9.10 -2.35
C SER A 147 27.82 8.49 -1.25
N LYS A 148 28.38 8.34 -0.06
CA LYS A 148 27.64 7.88 1.13
C LYS A 148 26.38 8.74 1.38
N PRO A 149 25.18 8.13 1.44
CA PRO A 149 23.96 8.83 1.82
C PRO A 149 24.03 9.36 3.26
N GLN A 150 23.30 10.43 3.55
CA GLN A 150 23.19 10.95 4.91
C GLN A 150 22.62 9.88 5.85
N ALA A 151 23.11 9.82 7.09
CA ALA A 151 22.54 8.94 8.12
C ALA A 151 21.03 9.19 8.27
N GLY A 152 20.23 8.12 8.19
CA GLY A 152 18.76 8.22 8.23
C GLY A 152 18.09 8.55 6.88
N ALA A 153 18.84 8.61 5.78
CA ALA A 153 18.25 8.81 4.45
C ALA A 153 17.28 7.66 4.07
N PHE A 154 16.17 7.98 3.42
CA PHE A 154 15.33 6.97 2.76
C PHE A 154 15.97 6.50 1.46
N ARG A 155 15.65 5.30 0.97
CA ARG A 155 16.11 4.86 -0.35
C ARG A 155 15.44 5.73 -1.43
N PRO A 156 16.17 6.23 -2.45
CA PRO A 156 15.52 6.84 -3.61
C PRO A 156 14.64 5.81 -4.35
N PRO A 157 13.72 6.24 -5.22
CA PRO A 157 12.89 5.28 -5.93
C PRO A 157 13.75 4.39 -6.83
N TYR A 158 13.41 3.10 -6.89
CA TYR A 158 14.22 2.12 -7.61
C TYR A 158 14.08 2.22 -9.14
N ILE A 159 13.03 2.91 -9.60
CA ILE A 159 12.76 3.26 -11.00
C ILE A 159 13.31 4.66 -11.29
N GLY A 160 13.85 4.85 -12.51
CA GLY A 160 14.33 6.16 -12.97
C GLY A 160 15.80 6.48 -12.67
N ARG A 161 16.61 5.47 -12.29
CA ARG A 161 18.08 5.55 -12.12
C ARG A 161 18.55 6.67 -11.18
N ARG A 162 18.21 6.55 -9.89
CA ARG A 162 18.49 7.56 -8.87
C ARG A 162 19.48 7.02 -7.84
N GLY A 163 20.60 7.73 -7.67
CA GLY A 163 21.65 7.35 -6.72
C GLY A 163 21.66 8.14 -5.41
N ASN A 164 20.87 9.22 -5.30
CA ASN A 164 20.81 10.06 -4.10
C ASN A 164 19.36 10.47 -3.80
N THR A 165 19.11 10.82 -2.55
CA THR A 165 17.81 11.25 -2.03
C THR A 165 18.00 12.44 -1.09
N ASN A 166 16.96 13.27 -0.95
CA ASN A 166 16.92 14.33 0.05
C ASN A 166 15.97 13.98 1.22
N TRP A 167 15.22 12.88 1.12
CA TRP A 167 14.34 12.45 2.20
C TRP A 167 15.13 11.78 3.31
N ASN A 168 14.85 12.16 4.54
CA ASN A 168 15.53 11.63 5.73
C ASN A 168 14.53 11.44 6.87
N LYS A 169 14.68 10.36 7.64
CA LYS A 169 13.77 10.06 8.75
C LYS A 169 13.77 11.12 9.85
N ASN A 170 14.85 11.88 9.97
CA ASN A 170 14.95 12.98 10.94
C ASN A 170 14.05 14.19 10.55
N ASN A 171 13.51 14.20 9.35
CA ASN A 171 12.58 15.21 8.84
C ASN A 171 11.12 14.76 8.93
N LEU A 172 10.84 13.58 9.51
CA LEU A 172 9.46 13.10 9.67
C LEU A 172 8.68 13.99 10.65
N ASP A 173 7.61 14.59 10.16
CA ASP A 173 6.65 15.32 10.96
C ASP A 173 5.60 14.36 11.54
N PHE A 174 5.81 13.96 12.80
CA PHE A 174 4.87 13.13 13.54
C PHE A 174 3.58 13.86 13.93
N SER A 175 3.52 15.20 13.82
CA SER A 175 2.31 15.97 14.17
C SER A 175 1.16 15.77 13.17
N VAL A 176 1.48 15.30 11.95
CA VAL A 176 0.49 14.80 10.97
C VAL A 176 -0.30 13.61 11.52
N LEU A 177 0.31 12.81 12.40
CA LEU A 177 -0.34 11.68 13.04
C LEU A 177 -1.01 12.11 14.35
N ARG A 178 -2.20 11.59 14.60
CA ARG A 178 -2.93 11.79 15.84
C ARG A 178 -2.34 10.92 16.97
N SER A 179 -2.84 11.15 18.18
CA SER A 179 -2.57 10.33 19.37
C SER A 179 -3.91 9.97 20.02
N LEU A 180 -4.72 9.20 19.30
CA LEU A 180 -6.08 8.85 19.68
C LEU A 180 -6.09 7.71 20.70
N PRO A 181 -7.00 7.71 21.68
CA PRO A 181 -7.20 6.54 22.53
C PRO A 181 -7.42 5.28 21.68
N LYS A 182 -6.95 4.13 22.16
CA LYS A 182 -7.30 2.86 21.51
C LYS A 182 -8.82 2.66 21.55
N PRO A 183 -9.47 2.24 20.43
CA PRO A 183 -10.88 1.88 20.46
C PRO A 183 -11.11 0.69 21.41
N SER A 184 -12.37 0.38 21.72
CA SER A 184 -12.72 -0.64 22.74
C SER A 184 -11.92 -1.95 22.60
N ALA A 185 -11.63 -2.62 23.72
CA ALA A 185 -10.78 -3.81 23.77
C ALA A 185 -11.21 -4.98 22.84
N ASN A 186 -12.46 -4.98 22.34
CA ASN A 186 -12.98 -5.97 21.41
C ASN A 186 -12.72 -5.64 19.92
N ALA A 187 -12.03 -4.53 19.62
CA ALA A 187 -11.83 -4.03 18.25
C ALA A 187 -10.83 -4.82 17.38
N SER A 188 -10.27 -5.93 17.87
CA SER A 188 -9.18 -6.68 17.20
C SER A 188 -8.07 -5.75 16.69
N ILE A 189 -7.56 -4.89 17.58
CA ILE A 189 -6.51 -3.92 17.23
C ILE A 189 -5.28 -4.67 16.72
N PRO A 190 -4.77 -4.34 15.51
CA PRO A 190 -3.58 -4.96 14.97
C PRO A 190 -2.37 -4.77 15.89
N ASP A 191 -1.57 -5.82 16.04
CA ASP A 191 -0.28 -5.71 16.70
C ASP A 191 0.70 -4.91 15.83
N LEU A 192 1.30 -3.87 16.40
CA LEU A 192 2.15 -2.94 15.67
C LEU A 192 3.41 -3.62 15.14
N GLN A 193 4.00 -4.55 15.90
CA GLN A 193 5.19 -5.28 15.46
C GLN A 193 4.87 -6.26 14.32
N ASN A 194 3.68 -6.84 14.31
CA ASN A 194 3.19 -7.64 13.18
C ASN A 194 3.07 -6.77 11.93
N LEU A 195 2.48 -5.58 12.05
CA LEU A 195 2.41 -4.61 10.95
C LEU A 195 3.81 -4.24 10.45
N GLU A 196 4.74 -3.87 11.32
CA GLU A 196 6.12 -3.56 10.93
C GLU A 196 6.75 -4.65 10.08
N ARG A 197 6.60 -5.93 10.46
CA ARG A 197 7.16 -7.06 9.70
C ARG A 197 6.53 -7.21 8.32
N GLN A 198 5.26 -6.87 8.17
CA GLN A 198 4.55 -6.99 6.89
C GLN A 198 4.91 -5.88 5.88
N PHE A 199 5.44 -4.76 6.35
CA PHE A 199 5.87 -3.63 5.52
C PHE A 199 7.40 -3.46 5.46
N ASP A 200 8.18 -4.41 6.00
CA ASP A 200 9.64 -4.28 6.08
C ASP A 200 10.28 -4.27 4.68
N TYR A 201 9.76 -5.04 3.73
CA TYR A 201 10.38 -5.17 2.42
C TYR A 201 9.86 -4.19 1.36
N PRO A 202 10.67 -3.90 0.31
CA PRO A 202 10.32 -2.91 -0.70
C PRO A 202 9.05 -3.25 -1.46
N TRP A 203 8.29 -2.21 -1.80
CA TRP A 203 7.08 -2.34 -2.61
C TRP A 203 7.44 -2.23 -4.08
N ILE A 204 7.21 -3.32 -4.82
CA ILE A 204 7.59 -3.42 -6.22
C ILE A 204 6.35 -3.32 -7.11
N VAL A 205 6.27 -2.23 -7.85
CA VAL A 205 5.38 -2.04 -9.00
C VAL A 205 6.18 -2.35 -10.27
N LYS A 206 5.70 -3.33 -11.05
CA LYS A 206 6.23 -3.64 -12.38
C LYS A 206 5.19 -3.49 -13.47
N SER A 207 3.91 -3.57 -13.14
CA SER A 207 2.79 -3.32 -14.04
C SER A 207 1.77 -2.44 -13.32
N ASP A 208 0.97 -1.69 -14.05
CA ASP A 208 -0.08 -0.81 -13.52
C ASP A 208 -1.50 -1.36 -13.73
N SER A 209 -1.62 -2.62 -14.16
CA SER A 209 -2.87 -3.34 -14.35
C SER A 209 -2.93 -4.61 -13.49
N TRP A 210 -3.96 -5.43 -13.65
CA TRP A 210 -4.19 -6.65 -12.87
C TRP A 210 -3.01 -7.63 -12.86
N THR A 211 -2.17 -7.63 -13.91
CA THR A 211 -0.99 -8.51 -14.01
C THR A 211 0.10 -8.18 -13.00
N ASN A 212 0.08 -6.98 -12.40
CA ASN A 212 1.04 -6.60 -11.36
C ASN A 212 0.98 -7.54 -10.16
N ARG A 213 -0.19 -8.13 -9.89
CA ARG A 213 -0.39 -9.16 -8.86
C ARG A 213 0.64 -10.28 -8.93
N TYR A 214 1.09 -10.69 -10.11
CA TYR A 214 2.04 -11.78 -10.25
C TYR A 214 3.49 -11.36 -9.99
N PHE A 215 3.81 -10.06 -10.08
CA PHE A 215 5.12 -9.53 -9.68
C PHE A 215 5.24 -9.35 -8.16
N ARG A 216 4.12 -9.30 -7.43
CA ARG A 216 4.12 -9.12 -5.98
C ARG A 216 4.62 -10.38 -5.29
N ALA A 217 5.85 -10.31 -4.79
CA ALA A 217 6.45 -11.37 -4.00
C ALA A 217 5.76 -11.52 -2.64
N SER A 218 5.63 -12.76 -2.16
CA SER A 218 4.83 -13.08 -0.96
C SER A 218 5.31 -12.40 0.32
N SER A 219 6.61 -12.14 0.45
CA SER A 219 7.17 -11.46 1.63
C SER A 219 7.19 -9.94 1.49
N ASN A 220 7.06 -9.40 0.28
CA ASN A 220 7.17 -7.96 0.00
C ASN A 220 5.88 -7.19 0.23
N HIS A 221 4.74 -7.90 0.25
CA HIS A 221 3.45 -7.28 0.42
C HIS A 221 2.75 -7.86 1.64
N PRO A 222 2.01 -7.02 2.37
CA PRO A 222 1.34 -7.45 3.57
C PRO A 222 0.26 -8.49 3.21
N TRP A 223 0.08 -9.48 4.08
CA TRP A 223 -0.85 -10.57 3.88
C TRP A 223 -1.71 -10.73 5.14
N ARG A 224 -2.97 -11.10 4.94
CA ARG A 224 -3.89 -11.31 6.05
C ARG A 224 -4.08 -12.80 6.32
N ASP A 225 -4.02 -13.15 7.60
CA ASP A 225 -4.02 -14.53 8.09
C ASP A 225 -5.14 -15.38 7.45
N GLY A 226 -4.78 -16.60 7.05
CA GLY A 226 -5.67 -17.53 6.34
C GLY A 226 -5.85 -17.31 4.84
N SER A 227 -5.49 -16.15 4.28
CA SER A 227 -5.50 -15.93 2.83
C SER A 227 -4.09 -16.05 2.25
N ARG A 228 -3.83 -17.07 1.41
CA ARG A 228 -2.58 -17.17 0.61
C ARG A 228 -2.45 -16.06 -0.46
N ALA A 229 -3.25 -15.00 -0.35
CA ALA A 229 -3.54 -14.01 -1.38
C ALA A 229 -3.01 -12.61 -1.04
N GLY A 230 -1.90 -12.49 -0.31
CA GLY A 230 -1.22 -11.21 -0.02
C GLY A 230 -0.72 -10.44 -1.25
N ASN A 231 -1.01 -10.92 -2.46
CA ASN A 231 -0.67 -10.27 -3.72
C ASN A 231 -1.86 -9.56 -4.38
N TYR A 232 -3.08 -9.66 -3.86
CA TYR A 232 -4.23 -8.94 -4.43
C TYR A 232 -4.42 -7.56 -3.79
N GLY A 233 -4.85 -6.57 -4.58
CA GLY A 233 -4.90 -5.17 -4.14
C GLY A 233 -5.81 -4.95 -2.94
N ARG A 234 -6.95 -5.66 -2.87
CA ARG A 234 -7.86 -5.63 -1.72
C ARG A 234 -7.17 -5.95 -0.40
N GLU A 235 -6.42 -7.04 -0.33
CA GLU A 235 -5.70 -7.45 0.88
C GLU A 235 -4.66 -6.40 1.28
N ILE A 236 -3.93 -5.87 0.30
CA ILE A 236 -2.95 -4.81 0.51
C ILE A 236 -3.63 -3.54 1.05
N ALA A 237 -4.76 -3.14 0.47
CA ALA A 237 -5.53 -1.98 0.90
C ALA A 237 -6.08 -2.12 2.33
N HIS A 238 -6.55 -3.31 2.72
CA HIS A 238 -6.93 -3.59 4.12
C HIS A 238 -5.74 -3.43 5.06
N MET A 239 -4.59 -4.01 4.71
CA MET A 239 -3.41 -3.93 5.56
C MET A 239 -2.84 -2.51 5.64
N VAL A 240 -2.93 -1.72 4.56
CA VAL A 240 -2.61 -0.29 4.56
C VAL A 240 -3.56 0.48 5.47
N SER A 241 -4.87 0.18 5.43
CA SER A 241 -5.83 0.75 6.37
C SER A 241 -5.44 0.46 7.82
N ASP A 242 -5.19 -0.81 8.14
CA ASP A 242 -4.81 -1.25 9.47
C ASP A 242 -3.53 -0.55 9.95
N ALA A 243 -2.52 -0.44 9.08
CA ALA A 243 -1.25 0.18 9.39
C ALA A 243 -1.38 1.69 9.66
N VAL A 244 -2.00 2.44 8.74
CA VAL A 244 -2.09 3.91 8.87
C VAL A 244 -3.05 4.30 10.00
N LEU A 245 -4.14 3.56 10.21
CA LEU A 245 -5.04 3.79 11.36
C LEU A 245 -4.36 3.45 12.69
N SER A 246 -3.53 2.40 12.75
CA SER A 246 -2.76 2.08 13.96
C SER A 246 -1.77 3.20 14.32
N LEU A 247 -1.18 3.86 13.31
CA LEU A 247 -0.33 5.03 13.52
C LEU A 247 -1.08 6.25 14.09
N GLN A 248 -2.40 6.31 13.99
CA GLN A 248 -3.23 7.37 14.60
C GLN A 248 -3.50 7.15 16.10
N LEU A 249 -3.18 5.97 16.65
CA LEU A 249 -3.43 5.64 18.05
C LEU A 249 -2.33 6.17 18.98
N ASP A 250 -2.60 6.19 20.28
CA ASP A 250 -1.77 6.66 21.39
C ASP A 250 -0.54 5.76 21.70
N TYR A 251 0.16 5.32 20.65
CA TYR A 251 1.50 4.73 20.76
C TYR A 251 2.56 5.82 20.93
N SER A 252 3.70 5.47 21.54
CA SER A 252 4.83 6.40 21.58
C SER A 252 5.39 6.64 20.17
N ILE A 253 6.06 7.77 19.96
CA ILE A 253 6.76 8.05 18.69
C ILE A 253 7.74 6.93 18.34
N GLN A 254 8.43 6.38 19.35
CA GLN A 254 9.40 5.30 19.19
C GLN A 254 8.75 4.02 18.70
N ASP A 255 7.55 3.70 19.19
CA ASP A 255 6.78 2.54 18.72
C ASP A 255 6.27 2.75 17.28
N LYS A 256 5.91 3.99 16.91
CA LYS A 256 5.42 4.32 15.57
C LYS A 256 6.52 4.38 14.50
N GLU A 257 7.73 4.78 14.89
CA GLU A 257 8.79 5.19 13.96
C GLU A 257 9.08 4.13 12.90
N LYS A 258 9.20 2.86 13.30
CA LYS A 258 9.59 1.80 12.37
C LYS A 258 8.51 1.52 11.32
N LEU A 259 7.24 1.42 11.73
CA LEU A 259 6.14 1.24 10.79
C LEU A 259 5.99 2.47 9.86
N LEU A 260 6.14 3.68 10.41
CA LEU A 260 6.07 4.90 9.62
C LEU A 260 7.18 4.95 8.55
N ILE A 261 8.42 4.60 8.91
CA ILE A 261 9.54 4.54 7.95
C ILE A 261 9.22 3.59 6.79
N SER A 262 8.70 2.40 7.08
CA SER A 262 8.32 1.42 6.07
C SER A 262 7.24 1.95 5.12
N LEU A 263 6.17 2.56 5.66
CA LEU A 263 5.09 3.12 4.86
C LEU A 263 5.54 4.33 4.02
N VAL A 264 6.41 5.18 4.57
CA VAL A 264 7.00 6.32 3.85
C VAL A 264 7.85 5.81 2.68
N GLN A 265 8.66 4.78 2.89
CA GLN A 265 9.43 4.18 1.81
C GLN A 265 8.53 3.59 0.71
N ALA A 266 7.43 2.93 1.08
CA ALA A 266 6.44 2.44 0.12
C ALA A 266 5.82 3.60 -0.69
N GLY A 267 5.48 4.72 -0.04
CA GLY A 267 5.02 5.93 -0.72
C GLY A 267 6.04 6.50 -1.72
N ILE A 268 7.33 6.50 -1.36
CA ILE A 268 8.44 6.91 -2.25
C ILE A 268 8.56 5.97 -3.47
N ASP A 269 8.37 4.67 -3.28
CA ASP A 269 8.39 3.69 -4.38
C ASP A 269 7.22 3.88 -5.34
N ILE A 270 6.02 4.11 -4.80
CA ILE A 270 4.80 4.41 -5.57
C ILE A 270 4.98 5.71 -6.36
N TYR A 271 5.56 6.75 -5.73
CA TYR A 271 5.93 8.00 -6.40
C TYR A 271 6.89 7.75 -7.57
N GLY A 272 7.91 6.91 -7.38
CA GLY A 272 8.84 6.55 -8.45
C GLY A 272 8.18 5.84 -9.61
N ALA A 273 7.31 4.88 -9.32
CA ALA A 273 6.54 4.16 -10.33
C ALA A 273 5.64 5.11 -11.14
N ALA A 274 4.97 6.06 -10.49
CA ALA A 274 4.14 7.05 -11.18
C ALA A 274 4.99 8.05 -11.98
N LYS A 275 5.98 8.68 -11.36
CA LYS A 275 6.73 9.79 -11.96
C LYS A 275 7.71 9.37 -13.04
N TYR A 276 8.44 8.28 -12.80
CA TYR A 276 9.52 7.85 -13.69
C TYR A 276 9.12 6.66 -14.56
N GLY A 277 8.17 5.84 -14.08
CA GLY A 277 7.64 4.70 -14.82
C GLY A 277 6.31 4.96 -15.53
N GLY A 278 5.61 6.04 -15.21
CA GLY A 278 4.33 6.39 -15.84
C GLY A 278 3.13 5.54 -15.39
N ALA A 279 3.20 4.86 -14.24
CA ALA A 279 2.11 4.00 -13.77
C ALA A 279 0.79 4.79 -13.54
N ASP A 280 -0.32 4.31 -14.12
CA ASP A 280 -1.67 4.91 -13.97
C ASP A 280 -2.60 4.11 -13.03
N PHE A 281 -2.02 3.19 -12.23
CA PHE A 281 -2.69 2.29 -11.25
C PHE A 281 -4.17 2.03 -11.56
N HIS A 282 -4.43 1.53 -12.77
CA HIS A 282 -5.75 1.59 -13.39
C HIS A 282 -6.83 0.94 -12.53
N ALA A 283 -8.04 1.49 -12.58
CA ALA A 283 -9.23 0.85 -12.05
C ALA A 283 -9.48 -0.49 -12.73
N ASP A 284 -9.19 -1.56 -11.99
CA ASP A 284 -9.36 -2.92 -12.50
C ASP A 284 -9.90 -3.83 -11.39
N GLY A 285 -11.19 -3.68 -11.07
CA GLY A 285 -11.85 -4.47 -10.03
C GLY A 285 -11.29 -4.18 -8.64
N GLY A 286 -10.32 -4.96 -8.16
CA GLY A 286 -9.68 -4.81 -6.85
C GLY A 286 -8.16 -5.00 -6.88
N HIS A 287 -7.52 -4.80 -8.05
CA HIS A 287 -6.09 -5.12 -8.24
C HIS A 287 -5.12 -4.02 -7.76
N ASN A 288 -5.46 -2.74 -7.97
CA ASN A 288 -4.56 -1.60 -7.76
C ASN A 288 -4.96 -0.64 -6.63
N ILE A 289 -5.98 -0.98 -5.83
CA ILE A 289 -6.25 -0.28 -4.56
C ILE A 289 -5.12 -0.51 -3.55
N GLY A 290 -4.88 0.45 -2.66
CA GLY A 290 -3.85 0.40 -1.63
C GLY A 290 -2.60 1.24 -1.94
N ASN A 291 -2.56 1.94 -3.08
CA ASN A 291 -1.38 2.70 -3.49
C ASN A 291 -1.47 4.19 -3.11
N LYS A 292 -2.65 4.79 -3.07
CA LYS A 292 -2.77 6.24 -2.86
C LYS A 292 -2.44 6.66 -1.44
N LEU A 293 -2.94 5.94 -0.43
CA LEU A 293 -2.77 6.32 0.98
C LEU A 293 -1.29 6.33 1.44
N PRO A 294 -0.44 5.34 1.11
CA PRO A 294 0.98 5.39 1.47
C PRO A 294 1.72 6.57 0.83
N LEU A 295 1.39 6.92 -0.42
CA LEU A 295 1.95 8.10 -1.09
C LEU A 295 1.52 9.40 -0.39
N LEU A 296 0.23 9.53 -0.07
CA LEU A 296 -0.32 10.69 0.63
C LEU A 296 0.33 10.86 2.01
N LEU A 297 0.41 9.76 2.79
CA LEU A 297 1.09 9.74 4.08
C LEU A 297 2.55 10.20 3.94
N ALA A 298 3.29 9.63 2.98
CA ALA A 298 4.69 9.96 2.75
C ALA A 298 4.88 11.46 2.42
N GLY A 299 4.06 12.01 1.52
CA GLY A 299 4.11 13.43 1.19
C GLY A 299 3.82 14.34 2.38
N ALA A 300 2.84 13.98 3.21
CA ALA A 300 2.46 14.77 4.37
C ALA A 300 3.54 14.76 5.46
N VAL A 301 4.02 13.59 5.88
CA VAL A 301 5.01 13.51 6.98
C VAL A 301 6.41 13.98 6.55
N LEU A 302 6.72 13.99 5.25
CA LEU A 302 7.96 14.57 4.73
C LEU A 302 7.82 16.06 4.39
N ASN A 303 6.60 16.61 4.46
CA ASN A 303 6.25 17.93 3.96
C ASN A 303 6.75 18.16 2.51
N ASP A 304 6.55 17.16 1.64
CA ASP A 304 7.05 17.14 0.27
C ASP A 304 5.90 17.37 -0.73
N THR A 305 5.86 18.58 -1.30
CA THR A 305 4.82 18.97 -2.25
C THR A 305 4.85 18.14 -3.53
N ALA A 306 6.00 17.61 -3.95
CA ALA A 306 6.08 16.80 -5.16
C ALA A 306 5.44 15.42 -4.96
N LEU A 307 5.51 14.85 -3.76
CA LEU A 307 4.76 13.64 -3.40
C LEU A 307 3.26 13.94 -3.29
N LEU A 308 2.90 15.03 -2.60
CA LEU A 308 1.51 15.45 -2.43
C LEU A 308 0.83 15.78 -3.77
N ASP A 309 1.55 16.39 -4.72
CA ASP A 309 1.05 16.64 -6.07
C ASP A 309 0.60 15.34 -6.76
N TYR A 310 1.30 14.23 -6.57
CA TYR A 310 0.86 12.95 -7.14
C TYR A 310 -0.33 12.34 -6.39
N ALA A 311 -0.51 12.63 -5.11
CA ALA A 311 -1.72 12.23 -4.36
C ALA A 311 -2.93 13.13 -4.69
N ASN A 312 -2.72 14.32 -5.23
CA ASN A 312 -3.80 15.25 -5.54
C ASN A 312 -4.46 14.91 -6.87
N LYS A 313 -5.76 14.60 -6.83
CA LYS A 313 -6.58 14.27 -8.01
C LYS A 313 -6.48 15.29 -9.15
N GLU A 314 -6.39 16.59 -8.87
CA GLU A 314 -6.32 17.62 -9.93
C GLU A 314 -5.00 17.59 -10.70
N LYS A 315 -3.93 17.13 -10.05
CA LYS A 315 -2.60 17.02 -10.62
C LYS A 315 -2.36 15.62 -11.21
N ALA A 316 -2.88 14.59 -10.58
CA ALA A 316 -2.74 13.20 -10.98
C ALA A 316 -4.01 12.38 -10.64
N PHE A 317 -4.84 12.08 -11.65
CA PHE A 317 -6.00 11.19 -11.53
C PHE A 317 -5.64 9.75 -11.92
N ILE A 318 -4.69 9.19 -11.19
CA ILE A 318 -3.99 7.95 -11.55
C ILE A 318 -4.23 6.78 -10.58
N PHE A 319 -5.01 6.96 -9.51
CA PHE A 319 -5.19 5.92 -8.50
C PHE A 319 -6.55 5.26 -8.58
N GLN A 320 -6.59 3.93 -8.56
CA GLN A 320 -7.81 3.14 -8.62
C GLN A 320 -8.87 3.59 -7.60
N GLU A 321 -8.47 3.99 -6.40
CA GLU A 321 -9.35 4.50 -5.34
C GLU A 321 -10.22 5.68 -5.84
N ASP A 322 -9.62 6.59 -6.60
CA ASP A 322 -10.33 7.72 -7.20
C ASP A 322 -11.07 7.32 -8.46
N GLN A 323 -10.43 6.53 -9.32
CA GLN A 323 -10.93 6.14 -10.63
C GLN A 323 -12.19 5.26 -10.57
N GLN A 324 -12.51 4.69 -9.42
CA GLN A 324 -13.70 3.88 -9.17
C GLN A 324 -14.82 4.62 -8.44
N THR A 325 -14.60 5.85 -7.96
CA THR A 325 -15.61 6.61 -7.20
C THR A 325 -15.99 7.88 -7.95
N PHE A 326 -17.29 8.19 -7.99
CA PHE A 326 -17.81 9.31 -8.77
C PHE A 326 -19.14 9.83 -8.22
N TYR A 327 -19.57 11.00 -8.67
CA TYR A 327 -20.97 11.42 -8.52
C TYR A 327 -21.73 11.05 -9.79
N VAL A 328 -22.87 10.39 -9.64
CA VAL A 328 -23.78 10.14 -10.76
C VAL A 328 -24.17 11.48 -11.38
N ASP A 329 -23.91 11.63 -12.68
CA ASP A 329 -24.28 12.82 -13.45
C ASP A 329 -25.36 12.47 -14.50
N LYS A 330 -25.76 13.45 -15.30
CA LYS A 330 -26.73 13.23 -16.39
C LYS A 330 -26.21 12.23 -17.43
N ASN A 331 -24.90 12.18 -17.66
CA ASN A 331 -24.32 11.28 -18.64
C ASN A 331 -24.41 9.83 -18.17
N ALA A 332 -24.14 9.55 -16.89
CA ALA A 332 -24.31 8.22 -16.31
C ALA A 332 -25.77 7.72 -16.41
N VAL A 333 -26.75 8.61 -16.19
CA VAL A 333 -28.19 8.29 -16.38
C VAL A 333 -28.48 7.95 -17.84
N ILE A 334 -28.07 8.79 -18.79
CA ILE A 334 -28.28 8.56 -20.22
C ILE A 334 -27.58 7.28 -20.69
N LEU A 335 -26.35 7.07 -20.24
CA LEU A 335 -25.51 5.93 -20.61
C LEU A 335 -26.16 4.62 -20.17
N THR A 336 -26.53 4.51 -18.90
CA THR A 336 -27.10 3.26 -18.35
C THR A 336 -28.51 2.96 -18.86
N GLN A 337 -29.27 3.95 -19.31
CA GLN A 337 -30.58 3.75 -19.96
C GLN A 337 -30.47 3.55 -21.48
N GLY A 338 -29.30 3.79 -22.05
CA GLY A 338 -29.05 3.73 -23.49
C GLY A 338 -28.62 2.35 -23.98
N ARG A 339 -28.57 2.19 -25.31
CA ARG A 339 -28.09 0.97 -25.97
C ARG A 339 -26.59 0.72 -25.80
N SER A 340 -25.84 1.74 -25.40
CA SER A 340 -24.40 1.66 -25.16
C SER A 340 -24.07 1.17 -23.76
N TRP A 341 -25.06 0.99 -22.87
CA TRP A 341 -24.83 0.37 -21.57
C TRP A 341 -24.33 -1.06 -21.74
N ASN A 342 -23.20 -1.37 -21.11
CA ASN A 342 -22.53 -2.66 -21.22
C ASN A 342 -22.01 -3.08 -19.83
N PRO A 343 -22.93 -3.37 -18.87
CA PRO A 343 -22.53 -3.79 -17.53
C PRO A 343 -21.74 -5.10 -17.58
N ASP A 344 -21.01 -5.39 -16.51
CA ASP A 344 -20.20 -6.61 -16.44
C ASP A 344 -21.03 -7.86 -16.78
N SER A 345 -20.53 -8.73 -17.65
CA SER A 345 -21.28 -9.90 -18.11
C SER A 345 -21.66 -10.84 -16.97
N ARG A 346 -20.92 -10.84 -15.86
CA ARG A 346 -21.26 -11.63 -14.66
C ARG A 346 -22.50 -11.08 -13.95
N ASP A 347 -22.62 -9.75 -13.89
CA ASP A 347 -23.81 -9.08 -13.35
C ASP A 347 -25.03 -9.40 -14.21
N VAL A 348 -24.89 -9.30 -15.54
CA VAL A 348 -25.94 -9.67 -16.50
C VAL A 348 -26.36 -11.13 -16.30
N SER A 349 -25.39 -12.05 -16.25
CA SER A 349 -25.68 -13.48 -16.08
C SER A 349 -26.39 -13.81 -14.76
N SER A 350 -26.20 -12.97 -13.74
CA SER A 350 -26.78 -13.17 -12.40
C SER A 350 -28.04 -12.32 -12.17
N SER A 351 -28.54 -11.59 -13.17
CA SER A 351 -29.63 -10.61 -13.04
C SER A 351 -29.37 -9.50 -12.01
N VAL A 352 -28.11 -9.17 -11.78
CA VAL A 352 -27.65 -8.15 -10.81
C VAL A 352 -27.38 -6.84 -11.55
N VAL A 353 -28.37 -6.32 -12.26
CA VAL A 353 -28.21 -5.12 -13.11
C VAL A 353 -29.26 -4.08 -12.77
N SER A 354 -28.85 -2.81 -12.67
CA SER A 354 -29.77 -1.69 -12.45
C SER A 354 -29.22 -0.40 -13.07
N THR A 355 -30.11 0.37 -13.69
CA THR A 355 -29.79 1.65 -14.32
C THR A 355 -29.87 2.80 -13.33
N TYR A 356 -29.16 3.89 -13.61
CA TYR A 356 -29.37 5.15 -12.91
C TYR A 356 -30.61 5.87 -13.43
N SER A 357 -31.26 6.63 -12.56
CA SER A 357 -32.36 7.54 -12.89
C SER A 357 -32.01 8.98 -12.54
N THR A 358 -32.84 9.94 -12.97
CA THR A 358 -32.63 11.36 -12.66
C THR A 358 -32.60 11.67 -11.17
N SER A 359 -33.25 10.85 -10.33
CA SER A 359 -33.20 10.99 -8.87
C SER A 359 -31.86 10.58 -8.26
N ASP A 360 -31.01 9.89 -9.02
CA ASP A 360 -29.67 9.50 -8.56
C ASP A 360 -28.62 10.59 -8.84
N ILE A 361 -28.94 11.66 -9.57
CA ILE A 361 -27.96 12.71 -9.88
C ILE A 361 -27.40 13.33 -8.57
N GLY A 362 -26.08 13.39 -8.46
CA GLY A 362 -25.35 13.83 -7.27
C GLY A 362 -25.09 12.74 -6.24
N LEU A 363 -25.56 11.51 -6.48
CA LEU A 363 -25.26 10.35 -5.64
C LEU A 363 -23.79 9.98 -5.73
N ALA A 364 -23.09 9.92 -4.60
CA ALA A 364 -21.75 9.32 -4.54
C ALA A 364 -21.85 7.82 -4.80
N GLU A 365 -21.14 7.33 -5.80
CA GLU A 365 -21.31 5.97 -6.28
C GLU A 365 -19.98 5.37 -6.77
N TRP A 366 -20.01 4.07 -7.01
CA TRP A 366 -18.84 3.29 -7.40
C TRP A 366 -19.06 2.53 -8.70
N GLY A 367 -17.99 2.42 -9.48
CA GLY A 367 -17.95 1.68 -10.74
C GLY A 367 -16.67 0.88 -10.87
N ILE A 368 -16.79 -0.36 -11.36
CA ILE A 368 -15.67 -1.32 -11.47
C ILE A 368 -14.46 -0.73 -12.22
N ARG A 369 -14.72 0.07 -13.25
CA ARG A 369 -13.71 0.69 -14.12
C ARG A 369 -14.12 2.11 -14.58
N HIS A 370 -14.82 2.84 -13.70
CA HIS A 370 -15.55 4.08 -14.06
C HIS A 370 -14.77 5.08 -14.92
N LYS A 371 -13.49 5.36 -14.59
CA LYS A 371 -12.64 6.29 -15.39
C LYS A 371 -12.59 5.93 -16.89
N ASN A 372 -12.42 4.66 -17.22
CA ASN A 372 -12.07 4.22 -18.58
C ASN A 372 -13.21 3.47 -19.29
N GLU A 373 -14.10 2.82 -18.53
CA GLU A 373 -15.22 2.03 -19.05
C GLU A 373 -16.52 2.37 -18.25
N PRO A 374 -16.99 3.63 -18.27
CA PRO A 374 -18.18 4.06 -17.53
C PRO A 374 -19.45 3.34 -18.00
N GLU A 375 -19.46 2.74 -19.19
CA GLU A 375 -20.56 1.90 -19.68
C GLU A 375 -20.73 0.61 -18.87
N ARG A 376 -19.73 0.24 -18.06
CA ARG A 376 -19.83 -0.87 -17.10
C ARG A 376 -20.46 -0.48 -15.78
N ASP A 377 -20.71 0.81 -15.55
CA ASP A 377 -21.28 1.26 -14.29
C ASP A 377 -22.65 0.63 -14.08
N ASN A 378 -22.88 0.19 -12.85
CA ASN A 378 -24.05 -0.58 -12.48
C ASN A 378 -24.53 -0.09 -11.11
N LYS A 379 -25.73 0.51 -11.08
CA LYS A 379 -26.34 1.02 -9.84
C LYS A 379 -26.57 -0.10 -8.83
N HIS A 380 -26.73 -1.35 -9.30
CA HIS A 380 -27.08 -2.45 -8.44
C HIS A 380 -26.09 -2.56 -7.27
N TRP A 381 -26.61 -2.72 -6.06
CA TRP A 381 -25.78 -2.70 -4.86
C TRP A 381 -24.83 -3.90 -4.85
N ASP A 382 -25.31 -5.07 -5.27
CA ASP A 382 -24.47 -6.28 -5.36
C ASP A 382 -23.63 -6.38 -6.65
N ALA A 383 -23.47 -5.27 -7.40
CA ALA A 383 -22.65 -5.25 -8.62
C ALA A 383 -21.24 -5.82 -8.39
N GLN A 384 -20.74 -6.54 -9.39
CA GLN A 384 -19.50 -7.29 -9.29
C GLN A 384 -18.31 -6.40 -8.89
N TYR A 385 -17.49 -6.92 -7.97
CA TYR A 385 -16.37 -6.23 -7.31
C TYR A 385 -16.71 -5.06 -6.38
N ARG A 386 -17.97 -4.62 -6.24
CA ARG A 386 -18.28 -3.56 -5.27
C ARG A 386 -17.86 -3.97 -3.86
N HIS A 387 -18.25 -5.16 -3.43
CA HIS A 387 -17.89 -5.72 -2.12
C HIS A 387 -16.44 -6.22 -2.03
N VAL A 388 -15.70 -6.21 -3.13
CA VAL A 388 -14.26 -6.48 -3.14
C VAL A 388 -13.49 -5.20 -2.83
N ALA A 389 -13.75 -4.12 -3.57
CA ALA A 389 -12.99 -2.88 -3.45
C ALA A 389 -13.44 -2.00 -2.29
N SER A 390 -14.74 -1.75 -2.18
CA SER A 390 -15.31 -0.76 -1.26
C SER A 390 -14.92 -0.96 0.21
N PRO A 391 -15.01 -2.17 0.81
CA PRO A 391 -14.68 -2.31 2.23
C PRO A 391 -13.20 -2.05 2.53
N ALA A 392 -12.29 -2.27 1.58
CA ALA A 392 -10.86 -2.07 1.75
C ALA A 392 -10.43 -0.60 1.67
N MET A 393 -11.27 0.28 1.11
CA MET A 393 -11.03 1.72 0.99
C MET A 393 -11.56 2.53 2.17
N ILE A 394 -12.44 1.97 3.00
CA ILE A 394 -13.05 2.68 4.15
C ILE A 394 -11.99 3.20 5.12
N GLY A 395 -10.99 2.39 5.44
CA GLY A 395 -9.92 2.81 6.35
C GLY A 395 -9.01 3.87 5.74
N HIS A 396 -8.88 3.92 4.40
CA HIS A 396 -8.12 4.99 3.73
C HIS A 396 -8.81 6.33 3.84
N ALA A 397 -10.12 6.38 3.60
CA ALA A 397 -10.93 7.59 3.76
C ALA A 397 -10.83 8.14 5.19
N LEU A 398 -10.99 7.26 6.20
CA LEU A 398 -10.84 7.65 7.59
C LEU A 398 -9.41 8.12 7.92
N ALA A 399 -8.38 7.40 7.48
CA ALA A 399 -7.00 7.76 7.75
C ALA A 399 -6.63 9.13 7.16
N ALA A 400 -7.00 9.40 5.90
CA ALA A 400 -6.79 10.69 5.27
C ALA A 400 -7.49 11.82 6.05
N GLN A 401 -8.73 11.61 6.47
CA GLN A 401 -9.46 12.59 7.27
C GLN A 401 -8.82 12.82 8.66
N LEU A 402 -8.37 11.77 9.35
CA LEU A 402 -7.73 11.90 10.68
C LEU A 402 -6.40 12.66 10.62
N MET A 403 -5.71 12.61 9.47
CA MET A 403 -4.53 13.43 9.20
C MET A 403 -4.86 14.82 8.67
N GLY A 404 -6.14 15.12 8.38
CA GLY A 404 -6.56 16.39 7.80
C GLY A 404 -6.26 16.54 6.31
N LEU A 405 -6.06 15.44 5.59
CA LEU A 405 -5.52 15.41 4.22
C LEU A 405 -6.60 15.22 3.13
N GLU A 406 -7.84 15.62 3.40
CA GLU A 406 -8.95 15.51 2.43
C GLU A 406 -8.71 16.42 1.21
N ASP A 407 -8.15 17.61 1.43
CA ASP A 407 -7.85 18.60 0.39
C ASP A 407 -6.65 18.20 -0.46
N GLU A 408 -5.63 17.57 0.13
CA GLU A 408 -4.49 16.98 -0.58
C GLU A 408 -4.92 15.75 -1.39
N TRP A 409 -5.87 14.94 -0.90
CA TRP A 409 -6.46 13.85 -1.68
C TRP A 409 -7.28 14.38 -2.86
N ASN A 410 -8.02 15.48 -2.64
CA ASN A 410 -8.77 16.27 -3.61
C ASN A 410 -9.85 15.52 -4.42
N TRP A 411 -10.53 14.55 -3.80
CA TRP A 411 -11.59 13.80 -4.49
C TRP A 411 -12.77 13.48 -3.57
N LYS A 412 -13.68 14.46 -3.44
CA LYS A 412 -14.88 14.34 -2.60
C LYS A 412 -15.74 13.09 -2.84
N PRO A 413 -15.94 12.60 -4.10
CA PRO A 413 -16.71 11.38 -4.34
C PRO A 413 -16.18 10.16 -3.57
N PHE A 414 -14.87 10.06 -3.35
CA PHE A 414 -14.26 8.97 -2.59
C PHE A 414 -14.74 8.95 -1.14
N PHE A 415 -14.69 10.10 -0.47
CA PHE A 415 -15.10 10.25 0.93
C PHE A 415 -16.61 10.06 1.11
N ASP A 416 -17.42 10.67 0.25
CA ASP A 416 -18.88 10.54 0.31
C ASP A 416 -19.33 9.10 0.00
N TYR A 417 -18.66 8.42 -0.93
CA TYR A 417 -18.94 7.02 -1.22
C TYR A 417 -18.53 6.12 -0.05
N ALA A 418 -17.41 6.40 0.63
CA ALA A 418 -17.02 5.67 1.84
C ALA A 418 -18.10 5.78 2.93
N ASP A 419 -18.66 6.97 3.17
CA ASP A 419 -19.77 7.18 4.10
C ASP A 419 -21.02 6.40 3.72
N ARG A 420 -21.40 6.47 2.43
CA ARG A 420 -22.56 5.76 1.89
C ARG A 420 -22.40 4.25 2.04
N TYR A 421 -21.24 3.71 1.66
CA TYR A 421 -20.96 2.28 1.75
C TYR A 421 -20.95 1.82 3.21
N TYR A 422 -20.27 2.55 4.10
CA TYR A 422 -20.27 2.26 5.53
C TYR A 422 -21.69 2.27 6.10
N GLY A 423 -22.48 3.30 5.81
CA GLY A 423 -23.86 3.41 6.29
C GLY A 423 -24.74 2.20 5.90
N LYS A 424 -24.53 1.66 4.71
CA LYS A 424 -25.25 0.48 4.20
C LYS A 424 -24.69 -0.86 4.69
N GLN A 425 -23.38 -0.94 4.93
CA GLN A 425 -22.67 -2.21 5.14
C GLN A 425 -22.10 -2.41 6.55
N LYS A 426 -22.19 -1.43 7.46
CA LYS A 426 -21.66 -1.53 8.83
C LYS A 426 -22.18 -2.70 9.65
N ALA A 427 -23.36 -3.23 9.32
CA ALA A 427 -23.93 -4.42 9.96
C ALA A 427 -23.23 -5.73 9.52
N TYR A 428 -22.51 -5.72 8.40
CA TYR A 428 -21.82 -6.86 7.80
C TYR A 428 -20.30 -6.78 8.01
N SER A 429 -19.86 -6.24 9.14
CA SER A 429 -18.44 -6.20 9.51
C SER A 429 -17.96 -7.55 10.01
N SER A 430 -16.82 -8.00 9.52
CA SER A 430 -16.15 -9.23 9.96
C SER A 430 -14.70 -9.21 9.51
N ASP A 431 -13.93 -10.22 9.88
CA ASP A 431 -12.57 -10.41 9.39
C ASP A 431 -12.50 -11.17 8.04
N ALA A 432 -13.63 -11.28 7.33
CA ALA A 432 -13.65 -11.77 5.96
C ALA A 432 -13.05 -10.74 4.98
N VAL A 433 -12.47 -11.22 3.87
CA VAL A 433 -11.79 -10.36 2.90
C VAL A 433 -12.71 -9.33 2.23
N ASN A 434 -13.99 -9.67 2.01
CA ASN A 434 -14.98 -8.80 1.36
C ASN A 434 -15.89 -8.06 2.36
N ALA A 435 -15.44 -7.88 3.61
CA ALA A 435 -16.18 -7.22 4.66
C ALA A 435 -15.43 -5.98 5.19
N ILE A 436 -16.15 -5.05 5.81
CA ILE A 436 -15.53 -3.97 6.59
C ILE A 436 -14.86 -4.60 7.79
N GLN A 437 -13.56 -4.37 7.94
CA GLN A 437 -12.77 -5.02 8.98
C GLN A 437 -13.15 -4.54 10.38
N SER A 438 -13.06 -5.44 11.35
CA SER A 438 -13.48 -5.18 12.73
C SER A 438 -12.75 -3.97 13.33
N PHE A 439 -11.44 -3.88 13.10
CA PHE A 439 -10.62 -2.74 13.52
C PHE A 439 -11.00 -1.45 12.81
N VAL A 440 -11.12 -1.48 11.46
CA VAL A 440 -11.53 -0.32 10.65
C VAL A 440 -12.90 0.19 11.09
N LYS A 441 -13.85 -0.70 11.34
CA LYS A 441 -15.17 -0.34 11.88
C LYS A 441 -15.05 0.34 13.24
N ALA A 442 -14.32 -0.25 14.18
CA ALA A 442 -14.17 0.33 15.51
C ALA A 442 -13.53 1.72 15.48
N MET A 443 -12.54 1.92 14.61
CA MET A 443 -11.93 3.22 14.34
C MET A 443 -12.95 4.20 13.74
N TRP A 444 -13.73 3.75 12.76
CA TRP A 444 -14.75 4.58 12.11
C TRP A 444 -15.83 5.04 13.11
N GLU A 445 -16.37 4.14 13.92
CA GLU A 445 -17.39 4.47 14.92
C GLU A 445 -16.86 5.41 16.01
N SER A 446 -15.58 5.28 16.36
CA SER A 446 -14.95 6.13 17.38
C SER A 446 -14.55 7.50 16.85
N TYR A 447 -14.13 7.60 15.58
CA TYR A 447 -13.36 8.75 15.10
C TYR A 447 -13.80 9.38 13.79
N ARG A 448 -14.78 8.83 13.04
CA ARG A 448 -15.21 9.42 11.76
C ARG A 448 -15.65 10.88 11.86
N PHE A 449 -16.23 11.29 12.99
CA PHE A 449 -16.65 12.69 13.21
C PHE A 449 -15.67 13.50 14.06
N ASN A 450 -14.52 12.91 14.41
CA ASN A 450 -13.43 13.59 15.10
C ASN A 450 -12.43 14.10 14.04
N LYS A 451 -12.61 15.34 13.61
CA LYS A 451 -11.65 16.01 12.73
C LYS A 451 -10.42 16.46 13.52
N PRO A 452 -9.25 16.63 12.87
CA PRO A 452 -8.13 17.29 13.52
C PRO A 452 -8.51 18.71 13.94
N ASP A 453 -8.15 19.11 15.16
CA ASP A 453 -8.29 20.48 15.63
C ASP A 453 -7.30 21.36 14.86
N ASN A 454 -7.74 21.92 13.72
CA ASN A 454 -6.92 22.77 12.86
C ASN A 454 -6.73 24.19 13.41
N GLY A 455 -6.71 24.37 14.74
CA GLY A 455 -6.40 25.65 15.38
C GLY A 455 -7.37 26.81 15.08
N THR A 456 -8.49 26.59 14.40
CA THR A 456 -9.54 27.60 14.23
C THR A 456 -10.58 27.45 15.34
N GLU A 457 -10.55 28.34 16.32
CA GLU A 457 -11.64 28.53 17.27
C GLU A 457 -12.98 28.74 16.54
N GLY A 458 -14.01 27.99 16.95
CA GLY A 458 -15.42 28.37 16.81
C GLY A 458 -16.17 27.87 15.57
N THR A 459 -16.83 26.71 15.67
CA THR A 459 -18.30 26.57 15.86
C THR A 459 -18.65 25.09 15.74
N THR A 460 -19.23 24.52 16.79
CA THR A 460 -19.77 23.15 16.81
C THR A 460 -21.04 23.09 15.97
N ASP A 461 -20.92 22.80 14.67
CA ASP A 461 -22.06 22.33 13.89
C ASP A 461 -22.01 20.80 13.82
N SER A 462 -22.63 20.17 14.82
CA SER A 462 -23.04 18.78 14.72
C SER A 462 -24.05 18.66 13.57
N PRO A 463 -23.83 17.79 12.56
CA PRO A 463 -24.84 17.54 11.54
C PRO A 463 -26.10 16.95 12.21
N PRO A 464 -27.31 17.33 11.74
CA PRO A 464 -28.55 16.84 12.33
C PRO A 464 -28.63 15.32 12.20
N LEU A 465 -28.94 14.66 13.33
CA LEU A 465 -29.25 13.25 13.38
C LEU A 465 -30.37 12.91 12.37
N PRO A 466 -30.31 11.77 11.66
CA PRO A 466 -31.42 11.33 10.83
C PRO A 466 -32.67 11.13 11.71
N PRO A 467 -33.88 11.46 11.21
CA PRO A 467 -35.10 11.35 11.99
C PRO A 467 -35.30 9.92 12.49
N ALA A 468 -35.54 9.79 13.80
CA ALA A 468 -35.88 8.54 14.44
C ALA A 468 -37.16 7.97 13.81
N ASN A 469 -37.14 6.67 13.50
CA ASN A 469 -38.28 5.93 12.99
C ASN A 469 -39.50 6.13 13.90
N ILE A 470 -40.57 6.66 13.33
CA ILE A 470 -41.90 6.67 13.94
C ILE A 470 -42.35 5.21 14.05
N THR A 471 -42.47 4.75 15.28
CA THR A 471 -43.10 3.48 15.62
C THR A 471 -44.61 3.66 15.37
N ILE A 472 -45.13 3.02 14.33
CA ILE A 472 -46.59 2.88 14.17
C ILE A 472 -47.03 1.84 15.20
N SER A 473 -47.61 2.35 16.28
CA SER A 473 -48.48 1.59 17.17
C SER A 473 -49.61 0.99 16.33
N GLN A 474 -49.62 -0.32 16.22
CA GLN A 474 -50.86 -1.05 16.00
C GLN A 474 -51.50 -1.28 17.36
N ASP A 475 -52.77 -0.90 17.47
CA ASP A 475 -53.66 -1.38 18.50
C ASP A 475 -55.10 -1.35 17.92
N PRO A 476 -56.06 -2.07 18.52
CA PRO A 476 -56.69 -3.19 17.84
C PRO A 476 -58.21 -3.00 17.71
N THR A 477 -58.78 -3.47 16.59
CA THR A 477 -60.13 -4.05 16.48
C THR A 477 -60.25 -4.76 15.15
#